data_AF-A0A7X7T2V1-F1
#
_entry.id   AF-A0A7X7T2V1-F1
#
_cell.length_a   1.000
_cell.length_b   1.000
_cell.length_c   1.000
_cell.angle_alpha   90.00
_cell.angle_beta   90.00
_cell.angle_gamma   90.00
#
_symmetry.space_group_name_H-M   'P 1'
#
loop_
_entity.id
_entity.type
_entity.pdbx_description
1 polymer ?
#
loop_
_entity_poly.entity_id
_entity_poly.type
_entity_poly.pdbx_seq_one_letter_code
_entity_poly.pdbx_strand_id
1 'polypeptide(L)'
;MSLGMIIGTIVIFVASLAVMVAGIVTLVLAFRQSLGWGLLVLFVPFANLYFLFRLWPETKRVVQVMLVGLGGLLLGLVVLLTSAAITGSRQKAGQSAAAGGRSSTPEAVWPPVVAQPAPTPTPLPELPIELPEPTPKPTLSRPLPLSQADDYLGLMVELVTRDGATSRVVLSEVTATHVRVAEPYGGGGITYSIPREKVVGFRPLRPRSPAR
;
A
#
# COMPACT_ATOMS: atom_id res chain seq x y z
N MET A 1 15.00 10.25 -32.38
CA MET A 1 14.16 9.47 -31.44
C MET A 1 12.74 9.45 -31.99
N SER A 2 12.09 8.29 -32.06
CA SER A 2 10.67 8.23 -32.42
C SER A 2 9.81 8.82 -31.29
N LEU A 3 8.65 9.37 -31.62
CA LEU A 3 7.72 9.93 -30.62
C LEU A 3 7.41 8.93 -29.50
N GLY A 4 7.24 7.64 -29.83
CA GLY A 4 7.01 6.57 -28.87
C GLY A 4 8.17 6.36 -27.88
N MET A 5 9.42 6.54 -28.31
CA MET A 5 10.57 6.48 -27.40
C MET A 5 10.59 7.65 -26.41
N ILE A 6 10.22 8.86 -26.85
CA ILE A 6 10.16 10.03 -25.97
C ILE A 6 9.07 9.84 -24.91
N ILE A 7 7.86 9.44 -25.35
CA ILE A 7 6.74 9.18 -24.44
C ILE A 7 7.10 8.08 -23.44
N GLY A 8 7.65 6.95 -23.92
CA GLY A 8 8.07 5.85 -23.06
C GLY A 8 9.10 6.29 -22.01
N THR A 9 10.09 7.11 -22.41
CA THR A 9 11.11 7.63 -21.50
C THR A 9 10.52 8.54 -20.43
N ILE A 10 9.61 9.45 -20.79
CA ILE A 10 8.94 10.35 -19.84
C ILE A 10 8.10 9.54 -18.84
N VAL A 11 7.34 8.56 -19.31
CA VAL A 11 6.51 7.69 -18.44
C VAL A 11 7.39 6.92 -17.46
N ILE A 12 8.47 6.30 -17.92
CA ILE A 12 9.43 5.59 -17.06
C ILE A 12 10.04 6.54 -16.03
N PHE A 13 10.42 7.76 -16.44
CA PHE A 13 11.04 8.74 -15.54
C PHE A 13 10.08 9.16 -14.42
N VAL A 14 8.84 9.53 -14.75
CA VAL A 14 7.82 9.92 -13.77
C VAL A 14 7.45 8.75 -12.87
N ALA A 15 7.29 7.55 -13.42
CA ALA A 15 7.02 6.33 -12.66
C ALA A 15 8.17 6.02 -11.68
N SER A 16 9.42 6.15 -12.12
CA SER A 16 10.60 5.95 -11.29
C SER A 16 10.66 6.95 -10.12
N LEU A 17 10.37 8.23 -10.38
CA LEU A 17 10.26 9.25 -9.33
C LEU A 17 9.18 8.90 -8.30
N ALA A 18 8.00 8.45 -8.74
CA ALA A 18 6.92 8.05 -7.85
C ALA A 18 7.30 6.85 -6.98
N VAL A 19 7.92 5.82 -7.56
CA VAL A 19 8.41 4.64 -6.81
C VAL A 19 9.51 5.04 -5.82
N MET A 20 10.42 5.94 -6.21
CA MET A 20 11.48 6.44 -5.32
C MET A 20 10.90 7.19 -4.11
N VAL A 21 9.94 8.10 -4.33
CA VAL A 21 9.27 8.83 -3.25
C VAL A 21 8.53 7.88 -2.33
N ALA A 22 7.79 6.91 -2.87
CA ALA A 22 7.10 5.91 -2.07
C ALA A 22 8.09 5.07 -1.23
N GLY A 23 9.23 4.69 -1.81
CA GLY A 23 10.29 3.97 -1.09
C GLY A 23 10.87 4.77 0.07
N ILE A 24 11.16 6.06 -0.13
CA ILE A 24 11.65 6.95 0.93
C ILE A 24 10.61 7.10 2.04
N VAL A 25 9.33 7.28 1.71
CA VAL A 25 8.26 7.40 2.72
C VAL A 25 8.13 6.12 3.54
N THR A 26 8.18 4.94 2.90
CA THR A 26 8.19 3.64 3.60
C THR A 26 9.40 3.51 4.53
N LEU A 27 10.58 3.95 4.08
CA LEU A 27 11.80 3.93 4.89
C LEU A 27 11.65 4.83 6.14
N VAL A 28 11.14 6.05 5.97
CA VAL A 28 10.87 6.98 7.08
C VAL A 28 9.87 6.38 8.06
N LEU A 29 8.79 5.76 7.57
CA LEU A 29 7.81 5.06 8.42
C LEU A 29 8.47 3.94 9.24
N ALA A 30 9.38 3.16 8.64
CA ALA A 30 10.11 2.11 9.34
C ALA A 30 11.01 2.67 10.46
N PHE A 31 11.76 3.74 10.18
CA PHE A 31 12.58 4.42 11.18
C PHE A 31 11.77 5.06 12.31
N ARG A 32 10.58 5.60 12.01
CA ARG A 32 9.66 6.15 13.03
C ARG A 32 9.21 5.11 14.04
N GLN A 33 9.16 3.84 13.64
CA GLN A 33 8.79 2.77 14.55
C GLN A 33 9.98 2.26 15.38
N SER A 34 11.13 2.02 14.75
CA SER A 34 12.40 1.81 15.45
C SER A 34 13.59 1.87 14.49
N LEU A 35 14.79 2.15 15.01
CA LEU A 35 16.04 2.06 14.23
C LEU A 35 16.26 0.66 13.65
N GLY A 36 15.92 -0.39 14.41
CA GLY A 36 16.05 -1.78 13.96
C GLY A 36 15.21 -2.07 12.73
N TRP A 37 13.95 -1.63 12.70
CA TRP A 37 13.06 -1.75 11.53
C TRP A 37 13.59 -0.98 10.33
N GLY A 38 14.07 0.24 10.52
CA GLY A 38 14.65 1.04 9.43
C GLY A 38 15.88 0.39 8.80
N LEU A 39 16.80 -0.12 9.61
CA LEU A 39 17.95 -0.89 9.10
C LEU A 39 17.52 -2.19 8.42
N LEU A 40 16.58 -2.94 9.02
CA LEU A 40 16.11 -4.20 8.46
C LEU A 40 15.52 -4.00 7.05
N VAL A 41 14.70 -2.95 6.86
CA VAL A 41 14.12 -2.59 5.56
C VAL A 41 15.19 -2.16 4.55
N LEU A 42 16.27 -1.51 5.00
CA LEU A 42 17.38 -1.07 4.14
C LEU A 42 18.24 -2.24 3.63
N PHE A 43 18.54 -3.21 4.49
CA PHE A 43 19.46 -4.31 4.18
C PHE A 43 18.76 -5.58 3.70
N VAL A 44 17.48 -5.77 4.04
CA VAL A 44 16.74 -7.01 3.75
C VAL A 44 15.51 -6.70 2.92
N PRO A 45 15.48 -7.00 1.61
CA PRO A 45 14.35 -6.66 0.74
C PRO A 45 13.05 -7.35 1.18
N PHE A 46 13.12 -8.54 1.77
CA PHE A 46 11.96 -9.25 2.32
C PHE A 46 11.38 -8.57 3.57
N ALA A 47 12.20 -7.85 4.35
CA ALA A 47 11.70 -7.09 5.49
C ALA A 47 10.79 -5.95 5.05
N ASN A 48 11.05 -5.36 3.88
CA ASN A 48 10.17 -4.35 3.30
C ASN A 48 8.76 -4.91 3.04
N LEU A 49 8.65 -6.12 2.46
CA LEU A 49 7.35 -6.78 2.26
C LEU A 49 6.66 -7.09 3.59
N TYR A 50 7.39 -7.66 4.55
CA TYR A 50 6.84 -7.95 5.87
C TYR A 50 6.30 -6.68 6.55
N PHE A 51 7.07 -5.60 6.50
CA PHE A 51 6.70 -4.30 7.07
C PHE A 51 5.44 -3.72 6.40
N LEU A 52 5.33 -3.85 5.07
CA LEU A 52 4.14 -3.45 4.32
C LEU A 52 2.87 -4.16 4.81
N PHE A 53 2.92 -5.48 5.01
CA PHE A 53 1.77 -6.24 5.51
C PHE A 53 1.48 -5.92 6.98
N ARG A 54 2.53 -5.74 7.80
CA ARG A 54 2.41 -5.44 9.24
C ARG A 54 1.76 -4.07 9.48
N LEU A 55 2.12 -3.05 8.70
CA LEU A 55 1.63 -1.67 8.84
C LEU A 55 0.62 -1.29 7.75
N TRP A 56 -0.09 -2.27 7.21
CA TRP A 56 -1.05 -2.09 6.12
C TRP A 56 -1.97 -0.85 6.23
N PRO A 57 -2.63 -0.54 7.36
CA PRO A 57 -3.52 0.62 7.43
C PRO A 57 -2.80 1.96 7.22
N GLU A 58 -1.54 2.05 7.63
CA GLU A 58 -0.70 3.26 7.52
C GLU A 58 -0.01 3.32 6.15
N THR A 59 0.39 2.17 5.60
CA THR A 59 1.13 2.08 4.34
C THR A 59 0.23 1.99 3.11
N LYS A 60 -1.08 1.72 3.23
CA LYS A 60 -2.00 1.52 2.09
C LYS A 60 -1.86 2.58 0.99
N ARG A 61 -1.75 3.86 1.36
CA ARG A 61 -1.56 4.95 0.39
C ARG A 61 -0.22 4.84 -0.33
N VAL A 62 0.85 4.56 0.42
CA VAL A 62 2.20 4.40 -0.13
C VAL A 62 2.28 3.18 -1.04
N VAL A 63 1.65 2.07 -0.65
CA VAL A 63 1.53 0.85 -1.45
C VAL A 63 0.78 1.11 -2.75
N GLN A 64 -0.33 1.86 -2.72
CA GLN A 64 -1.05 2.26 -3.93
C GLN A 64 -0.18 3.07 -4.89
N VAL A 65 0.56 4.07 -4.38
CA VAL A 65 1.50 4.86 -5.18
C VAL A 65 2.60 3.97 -5.77
N MET A 66 3.13 3.04 -4.99
CA MET A 66 4.16 2.10 -5.44
C MET A 66 3.62 1.15 -6.53
N LEU A 67 2.40 0.63 -6.40
CA LEU A 67 1.77 -0.22 -7.43
C LEU A 67 1.50 0.56 -8.73
N VAL A 68 0.99 1.79 -8.63
CA VAL A 68 0.74 2.64 -9.80
C VAL A 68 2.07 3.00 -10.48
N GLY A 69 3.09 3.35 -9.71
CA GLY A 69 4.43 3.61 -10.22
C GLY A 69 5.03 2.37 -10.91
N LEU A 70 4.93 1.19 -10.29
CA LEU A 70 5.42 -0.06 -10.87
C LEU A 70 4.68 -0.43 -12.16
N GLY A 71 3.35 -0.26 -12.19
CA GLY A 71 2.53 -0.43 -13.39
C GLY A 71 2.90 0.55 -14.50
N GLY A 72 3.15 1.82 -14.15
CA GLY A 72 3.64 2.83 -15.08
C GLY A 72 5.03 2.49 -15.66
N LEU A 73 5.92 1.93 -14.83
CA LEU A 73 7.24 1.45 -15.25
C LEU A 73 7.14 0.31 -16.27
N LEU A 74 6.29 -0.69 -15.99
CA LEU A 74 6.03 -1.78 -16.91
C LEU A 74 5.41 -1.29 -18.22
N LEU A 75 4.42 -0.39 -18.15
CA LEU A 75 3.77 0.17 -19.33
C LEU A 75 4.77 0.98 -20.18
N GLY A 76 5.56 1.85 -19.55
CA GLY A 76 6.60 2.62 -20.22
C GLY A 76 7.64 1.74 -20.89
N LEU A 77 8.05 0.63 -20.25
CA LEU A 77 8.96 -0.35 -20.82
C LEU A 77 8.37 -1.03 -22.07
N VAL A 78 7.09 -1.44 -22.01
CA VAL A 78 6.40 -2.04 -23.17
C VAL A 78 6.33 -1.05 -24.34
N VAL A 79 6.02 0.22 -24.08
CA VAL A 79 6.01 1.27 -25.12
C VAL A 79 7.40 1.48 -25.71
N LEU A 80 8.45 1.44 -24.89
CA LEU A 80 9.83 1.58 -25.35
C LEU A 80 10.26 0.41 -26.25
N LEU A 81 9.97 -0.83 -25.82
CA LEU A 81 10.31 -2.06 -26.55
C LEU A 81 9.57 -2.16 -27.88
N THR A 82 8.28 -1.85 -27.91
CA THR A 82 7.48 -1.85 -29.14
C THR A 82 7.96 -0.77 -30.13
N SER A 83 8.31 0.42 -29.64
CA SER A 83 8.86 1.51 -30.46
C SER A 83 10.23 1.15 -31.07
N ALA A 84 11.08 0.45 -30.31
CA ALA A 84 12.37 -0.02 -30.79
C ALA A 84 12.22 -1.11 -31.87
N ALA A 85 11.31 -2.06 -31.67
CA ALA A 85 11.04 -3.14 -32.62
C ALA A 85 10.55 -2.61 -33.99
N ILE A 86 9.64 -1.63 -33.99
CA ILE A 86 9.12 -1.00 -35.22
C ILE A 86 10.22 -0.25 -35.98
N THR A 87 11.14 0.40 -35.25
CA THR A 87 12.25 1.15 -35.87
C THR A 87 13.29 0.19 -36.48
N GLY A 88 13.60 -0.90 -35.78
CA GLY A 88 14.58 -1.90 -36.25
C GLY A 88 14.12 -2.68 -37.50
N SER A 89 12.82 -2.96 -37.63
CA SER A 89 12.30 -3.66 -38.81
C SER A 89 12.40 -2.82 -40.10
N ARG A 90 12.20 -1.50 -40.01
CA ARG A 90 12.38 -0.58 -41.15
C ARG A 90 13.83 -0.55 -41.65
N GLN A 91 14.80 -0.60 -40.74
CA GLN A 91 16.21 -0.53 -41.09
C GLN A 91 16.68 -1.80 -41.84
N LYS A 92 16.20 -2.98 -41.43
CA LYS A 92 16.48 -4.24 -42.16
C LYS A 92 15.87 -4.26 -43.57
N ALA A 93 14.64 -3.74 -43.73
CA ALA A 93 14.00 -3.67 -45.05
C ALA A 93 14.74 -2.73 -46.01
N GLY A 94 15.19 -1.56 -45.54
CA GLY A 94 15.97 -0.63 -46.36
C GLY A 94 17.36 -1.16 -46.75
N GLN A 95 18.02 -1.90 -45.87
CA GLN A 95 19.35 -2.46 -46.14
C GLN A 95 19.30 -3.66 -47.11
N SER A 96 18.22 -4.45 -47.07
CA SER A 96 18.01 -5.54 -48.03
C SER A 96 17.72 -5.05 -49.47
N ALA A 97 17.15 -3.86 -49.62
CA ALA A 97 16.96 -3.23 -50.93
C ALA A 97 18.29 -2.72 -51.53
N ALA A 98 19.25 -2.32 -50.70
CA ALA A 98 20.57 -1.86 -51.15
C ALA A 98 21.57 -3.01 -51.42
N ALA A 99 21.33 -4.20 -50.89
CA ALA A 99 22.21 -5.37 -51.02
C ALA A 99 21.80 -6.38 -52.12
N GLY A 100 20.83 -6.04 -52.97
CA GLY A 100 20.26 -6.88 -54.03
C GLY A 100 21.19 -7.22 -55.22
N GLY A 101 22.50 -7.34 -54.99
CA GLY A 101 23.48 -7.66 -56.02
C GLY A 101 24.55 -8.62 -55.52
N ARG A 102 24.17 -9.85 -55.18
CA ARG A 102 24.97 -11.09 -55.32
C ARG A 102 24.22 -12.30 -54.78
N SER A 103 23.61 -13.03 -55.71
CA SER A 103 23.09 -14.38 -55.54
C SER A 103 24.23 -15.39 -55.44
N SER A 104 24.24 -16.18 -54.36
CA SER A 104 24.76 -17.55 -54.39
C SER A 104 24.08 -18.38 -53.29
N THR A 105 23.21 -19.29 -53.73
CA THR A 105 22.73 -20.48 -53.01
C THR A 105 23.74 -21.62 -53.28
N PRO A 106 23.88 -22.69 -52.44
CA PRO A 106 22.82 -23.67 -52.11
C PRO A 106 22.76 -24.04 -50.60
N GLU A 107 21.57 -24.23 -50.03
CA GLU A 107 20.84 -25.51 -49.87
C GLU A 107 21.38 -26.42 -48.75
N ALA A 108 20.67 -26.45 -47.61
CA ALA A 108 20.81 -27.48 -46.58
C ALA A 108 19.42 -27.86 -46.06
N VAL A 109 18.99 -29.05 -46.44
CA VAL A 109 17.75 -29.73 -46.05
C VAL A 109 17.85 -30.19 -44.60
N TRP A 110 16.86 -29.88 -43.77
CA TRP A 110 16.66 -30.51 -42.46
C TRP A 110 15.22 -31.06 -42.31
N PRO A 111 15.05 -32.22 -41.63
CA PRO A 111 13.78 -32.94 -41.52
C PRO A 111 12.78 -32.31 -40.53
N PRO A 112 11.50 -32.74 -40.56
CA PRO A 112 10.42 -32.15 -39.75
C PRO A 112 10.53 -32.50 -38.26
N VAL A 113 10.45 -31.49 -37.39
CA VAL A 113 10.30 -31.65 -35.94
C VAL A 113 8.82 -31.88 -35.61
N VAL A 114 8.53 -33.04 -35.03
CA VAL A 114 7.21 -33.43 -34.52
C VAL A 114 6.87 -32.63 -33.26
N ALA A 115 5.67 -32.06 -33.21
CA ALA A 115 5.18 -31.27 -32.09
C ALA A 115 4.96 -32.12 -30.83
N GLN A 116 5.49 -31.67 -29.69
CA GLN A 116 5.28 -32.26 -28.39
C GLN A 116 4.11 -31.55 -27.67
N PRO A 117 3.06 -32.27 -27.25
CA PRO A 117 1.91 -31.64 -26.58
C PRO A 117 2.26 -31.16 -25.17
N ALA A 118 1.72 -30.00 -24.81
CA ALA A 118 1.91 -29.36 -23.50
C ALA A 118 1.14 -30.11 -22.39
N PRO A 119 1.70 -30.22 -21.17
CA PRO A 119 1.01 -30.84 -20.04
C PRO A 119 -0.15 -29.98 -19.51
N THR A 120 -1.24 -30.65 -19.16
CA THR A 120 -2.43 -30.10 -18.50
C THR A 120 -2.11 -29.60 -17.07
N PRO A 121 -2.57 -28.40 -16.65
CA PRO A 121 -2.39 -27.94 -15.29
C PRO A 121 -3.23 -28.77 -14.29
N THR A 122 -2.59 -29.18 -13.19
CA THR A 122 -3.21 -29.84 -12.03
C THR A 122 -3.96 -28.79 -11.18
N PRO A 123 -5.21 -29.03 -10.75
CA PRO A 123 -5.91 -28.13 -9.84
C PRO A 123 -5.31 -28.17 -8.42
N LEU A 124 -5.13 -26.99 -7.80
CA LEU A 124 -4.68 -26.83 -6.42
C LEU A 124 -5.78 -27.22 -5.42
N PRO A 125 -5.45 -27.79 -4.25
CA PRO A 125 -6.40 -28.05 -3.16
C PRO A 125 -6.93 -26.76 -2.54
N GLU A 126 -8.24 -26.68 -2.38
CA GLU A 126 -8.96 -25.59 -1.72
C GLU A 126 -8.89 -25.80 -0.20
N LEU A 127 -8.19 -24.91 0.51
CA LEU A 127 -8.09 -24.94 1.98
C LEU A 127 -9.31 -24.25 2.60
N PRO A 128 -10.01 -24.88 3.56
CA PRO A 128 -11.09 -24.25 4.31
C PRO A 128 -10.60 -23.04 5.10
N ILE A 129 -11.17 -21.87 4.80
CA ILE A 129 -11.00 -20.66 5.62
C ILE A 129 -11.94 -20.79 6.81
N GLU A 130 -11.42 -21.24 7.95
CA GLU A 130 -12.13 -21.15 9.23
C GLU A 130 -12.20 -19.67 9.64
N LEU A 131 -13.41 -19.13 9.57
CA LEU A 131 -13.76 -17.80 10.03
C LEU A 131 -13.67 -17.79 11.58
N PRO A 132 -12.76 -17.01 12.21
CA PRO A 132 -12.66 -17.00 13.65
C PRO A 132 -13.95 -16.46 14.28
N GLU A 133 -14.50 -17.26 15.19
CA GLU A 133 -15.69 -16.97 15.97
C GLU A 133 -15.50 -15.66 16.76
N PRO A 134 -16.46 -14.72 16.74
CA PRO A 134 -16.36 -13.46 17.44
C PRO A 134 -16.29 -13.71 18.95
N THR A 135 -15.11 -13.52 19.54
CA THR A 135 -14.91 -13.64 20.98
C THR A 135 -15.89 -12.72 21.71
N PRO A 136 -16.65 -13.22 22.71
CA PRO A 136 -17.61 -12.40 23.44
C PRO A 136 -16.89 -11.24 24.12
N LYS A 137 -17.23 -10.03 23.66
CA LYS A 137 -16.73 -8.76 24.20
C LYS A 137 -17.11 -8.70 25.68
N PRO A 138 -16.16 -8.54 26.61
CA PRO A 138 -16.45 -8.48 28.04
C PRO A 138 -17.47 -7.36 28.33
N THR A 139 -18.52 -7.72 29.08
CA THR A 139 -19.62 -6.83 29.47
C THR A 139 -19.07 -5.65 30.28
N LEU A 140 -18.80 -4.54 29.57
CA LEU A 140 -18.18 -3.32 30.11
C LEU A 140 -19.19 -2.49 30.91
N SER A 141 -18.69 -1.96 32.03
CA SER A 141 -19.31 -0.98 32.94
C SER A 141 -20.17 0.06 32.23
N ARG A 142 -21.29 0.45 32.83
CA ARG A 142 -22.24 1.44 32.29
C ARG A 142 -21.50 2.74 31.86
N PRO A 143 -21.75 3.28 30.65
CA PRO A 143 -21.17 4.56 30.23
C PRO A 143 -21.53 5.69 31.21
N LEU A 144 -20.58 6.56 31.52
CA LEU A 144 -20.81 7.75 32.33
C LEU A 144 -21.45 8.85 31.48
N PRO A 145 -22.34 9.67 32.05
CA PRO A 145 -22.96 10.78 31.35
C PRO A 145 -21.93 11.89 31.07
N LEU A 146 -22.09 12.59 29.95
CA LEU A 146 -21.25 13.72 29.53
C LEU A 146 -21.25 14.90 30.53
N SER A 147 -22.18 14.95 31.48
CA SER A 147 -22.18 15.96 32.54
C SER A 147 -21.04 15.78 33.56
N GLN A 148 -20.43 14.59 33.62
CA GLN A 148 -19.27 14.32 34.48
C GLN A 148 -17.95 14.39 33.71
N ALA A 149 -17.98 14.84 32.45
CA ALA A 149 -16.84 14.73 31.56
C ALA A 149 -15.71 15.72 31.89
N ASP A 150 -16.03 16.82 32.57
CA ASP A 150 -15.06 17.85 32.97
C ASP A 150 -13.98 17.29 33.91
N ASP A 151 -14.33 16.31 34.76
CA ASP A 151 -13.40 15.62 35.65
C ASP A 151 -12.39 14.71 34.91
N TYR A 152 -12.60 14.48 33.61
CA TYR A 152 -11.81 13.56 32.78
C TYR A 152 -11.13 14.26 31.59
N LEU A 153 -11.09 15.60 31.58
CA LEU A 153 -10.35 16.34 30.57
C LEU A 153 -8.85 16.00 30.64
N GLY A 154 -8.25 15.76 29.47
CA GLY A 154 -6.86 15.31 29.32
C GLY A 154 -6.65 13.80 29.53
N LEU A 155 -7.66 13.05 29.95
CA LEU A 155 -7.56 11.59 30.11
C LEU A 155 -8.03 10.85 28.86
N MET A 156 -7.46 9.66 28.65
CA MET A 156 -7.91 8.77 27.58
C MET A 156 -9.17 8.04 28.03
N VAL A 157 -10.22 8.15 27.22
CA VAL A 157 -11.53 7.57 27.48
C VAL A 157 -12.00 6.78 26.25
N GLU A 158 -12.83 5.76 26.47
CA GLU A 158 -13.62 5.16 25.40
C GLU A 158 -14.91 5.96 25.24
N LEU A 159 -15.00 6.73 24.16
CA LEU A 159 -16.21 7.44 23.78
C LEU A 159 -17.20 6.45 23.16
N VAL A 160 -18.44 6.44 23.63
CA VAL A 160 -19.51 5.60 23.10
C VAL A 160 -20.48 6.49 22.33
N THR A 161 -20.60 6.25 21.03
CA THR A 161 -21.51 7.00 20.15
C THR A 161 -22.87 6.30 20.01
N ARG A 162 -23.86 7.04 19.53
CA ARG A 162 -25.26 6.58 19.44
C ARG A 162 -25.48 5.43 18.46
N ASP A 163 -24.59 5.28 17.50
CA ASP A 163 -24.50 4.15 16.57
C ASP A 163 -23.88 2.89 17.20
N GLY A 164 -23.47 2.96 18.47
CA GLY A 164 -22.81 1.86 19.18
C GLY A 164 -21.31 1.74 18.88
N ALA A 165 -20.73 2.66 18.09
CA ALA A 165 -19.28 2.68 17.89
C ALA A 165 -18.57 3.13 19.19
N THR A 166 -17.37 2.59 19.39
CA THR A 166 -16.53 2.89 20.54
C THR A 166 -15.16 3.32 20.06
N SER A 167 -14.74 4.53 20.42
CA SER A 167 -13.44 5.09 20.00
C SER A 167 -12.61 5.48 21.21
N ARG A 168 -11.31 5.15 21.19
CA ARG A 168 -10.36 5.54 22.24
C ARG A 168 -9.78 6.90 21.92
N VAL A 169 -10.11 7.89 22.73
CA VAL A 169 -9.76 9.28 22.47
C VAL A 169 -9.39 9.98 23.77
N VAL A 170 -8.59 11.04 23.68
CA VAL A 170 -8.32 11.95 24.79
C VAL A 170 -9.39 13.02 24.80
N LEU A 171 -10.05 13.22 25.93
CA LEU A 171 -11.08 14.24 26.04
C LEU A 171 -10.42 15.61 26.17
N SER A 172 -10.64 16.53 25.23
CA SER A 172 -9.96 17.83 25.23
C SER A 172 -10.85 18.95 25.75
N GLU A 173 -12.11 18.98 25.34
CA GLU A 173 -13.07 20.01 25.74
C GLU A 173 -14.50 19.49 25.58
N VAL A 174 -15.39 19.83 26.50
CA VAL A 174 -16.81 19.45 26.46
C VAL A 174 -17.66 20.71 26.53
N THR A 175 -18.38 21.00 25.45
CA THR A 175 -19.30 22.14 25.39
C THR A 175 -20.74 21.65 25.44
N ALA A 176 -21.69 22.58 25.53
CA ALA A 176 -23.12 22.29 25.44
C ALA A 176 -23.52 21.65 24.11
N THR A 177 -22.82 21.98 23.01
CA THR A 177 -23.19 21.56 21.65
C THR A 177 -22.24 20.53 21.03
N HIS A 178 -20.98 20.49 21.46
CA HIS A 178 -19.96 19.61 20.87
C HIS A 178 -19.00 19.08 21.92
N VAL A 179 -18.33 17.98 21.60
CA VAL A 179 -17.25 17.36 22.37
C VAL A 179 -16.00 17.36 21.49
N ARG A 180 -14.94 18.04 21.92
CA ARG A 180 -13.64 17.97 21.26
C ARG A 180 -12.83 16.83 21.86
N VAL A 181 -12.36 15.98 20.96
CA VAL A 181 -11.54 14.83 21.32
C VAL A 181 -10.27 14.84 20.49
N ALA A 182 -9.17 14.37 21.08
CA ALA A 182 -7.90 14.19 20.40
C ALA A 182 -7.56 12.71 20.30
N GLU A 183 -7.35 12.21 19.09
CA GLU A 183 -6.96 10.83 18.86
C GLU A 183 -5.44 10.74 18.73
N PRO A 184 -4.75 9.97 19.58
CA PRO A 184 -3.29 9.86 19.53
C PRO A 184 -2.86 9.07 18.28
N TYR A 185 -2.06 9.70 17.42
CA TYR A 185 -1.56 9.09 16.18
C TYR A 185 -0.05 9.33 16.04
N GLY A 186 0.75 8.30 16.36
CA GLY A 186 2.16 8.19 15.96
C GLY A 186 3.08 9.39 16.28
N GLY A 187 2.90 10.07 17.42
CA GLY A 187 3.72 11.22 17.83
C GLY A 187 3.04 12.59 17.70
N GLY A 188 1.76 12.62 17.34
CA GLY A 188 0.89 13.80 17.43
C GLY A 188 -0.55 13.39 17.75
N GLY A 189 -1.44 14.36 17.99
CA GLY A 189 -2.88 14.12 18.18
C GLY A 189 -3.68 14.81 17.09
N ILE A 190 -4.63 14.08 16.47
CA ILE A 190 -5.62 14.71 15.58
C ILE A 190 -6.82 15.09 16.43
N THR A 191 -7.12 16.39 16.52
CA THR A 191 -8.29 16.89 17.25
C THR A 191 -9.48 17.03 16.31
N TYR A 192 -10.63 16.48 16.69
CA TYR A 192 -11.89 16.65 15.97
C TYR A 192 -13.04 16.94 16.93
N SER A 193 -14.10 17.54 16.38
CA SER A 193 -15.30 17.94 17.10
C SER A 193 -16.45 17.00 16.77
N ILE A 194 -17.06 16.40 17.78
CA ILE A 194 -18.21 15.51 17.64
C ILE A 194 -19.43 16.21 18.24
N PRO A 195 -20.55 16.33 17.51
CA PRO A 195 -21.79 16.87 18.07
C PRO A 195 -22.25 16.10 19.31
N ARG A 196 -22.64 16.80 20.37
CA ARG A 196 -22.94 16.19 21.69
C ARG A 196 -24.07 15.17 21.59
N GLU A 197 -25.05 15.39 20.72
CA GLU A 197 -26.20 14.51 20.49
C GLU A 197 -25.84 13.15 19.86
N LYS A 198 -24.63 13.03 19.30
CA LYS A 198 -24.10 11.75 18.78
C LYS A 198 -23.36 10.95 19.83
N VAL A 199 -23.05 11.54 20.99
CA VAL A 199 -22.29 10.90 22.06
C VAL A 199 -23.26 10.45 23.15
N VAL A 200 -23.27 9.14 23.44
CA VAL A 200 -24.12 8.55 24.49
C VAL A 200 -23.47 8.74 25.86
N GLY A 201 -22.15 8.62 25.92
CA GLY A 201 -21.37 8.76 27.13
C GLY A 201 -19.91 8.40 26.89
N PHE A 202 -19.16 8.29 27.96
CA PHE A 202 -17.76 7.88 27.91
C PHE A 202 -17.44 6.87 29.01
N ARG A 203 -16.34 6.15 28.84
CA ARG A 203 -15.80 5.23 29.85
C ARG A 203 -14.35 5.60 30.12
N PRO A 204 -13.98 5.95 31.36
CA PRO A 204 -12.59 6.20 31.68
C PRO A 204 -11.79 4.91 31.50
N LEU A 205 -10.77 4.95 30.66
CA LEU A 205 -9.79 3.88 30.63
C LEU A 205 -8.96 4.04 31.90
N ARG A 206 -8.92 3.00 32.75
CA ARG A 206 -8.05 3.05 33.93
C ARG A 206 -6.64 3.42 33.46
N PRO A 207 -5.99 4.43 34.05
CA PRO A 207 -4.61 4.71 33.76
C PRO A 207 -3.86 3.41 33.99
N ARG A 208 -3.16 2.94 32.95
CA ARG A 208 -2.33 1.74 33.02
C ARG A 208 -1.36 2.00 34.17
N SER A 209 -1.52 1.28 35.28
CA SER A 209 -0.67 1.48 36.44
C SER A 209 0.78 1.42 35.94
N PRO A 210 1.61 2.44 36.21
CA PRO A 210 3.00 2.40 35.79
C PRO A 210 3.59 1.10 36.35
N ALA A 211 4.11 0.24 35.48
CA ALA A 211 4.81 -0.95 35.92
C ALA A 211 5.94 -0.47 36.85
N ARG A 212 5.82 -0.82 38.14
CA ARG A 212 6.85 -0.54 39.14
C ARG A 212 8.09 -1.36 38.87
#